data_AF-A0A024TGA3-F1
#
_entry.id   AF-A0A024TGA3-F1
#
_cell.length_a   1.000
_cell.length_b   1.000
_cell.length_c   1.000
_cell.angle_alpha   90.00
_cell.angle_beta   90.00
_cell.angle_gamma   90.00
#
_symmetry.space_group_name_H-M   'P 1'
#
loop_
_entity.id
_entity.type
_entity.pdbx_description
1 polymer ?
#
loop_
_entity_poly.entity_id
_entity_poly.type
_entity_poly.pdbx_seq_one_letter_code
_entity_poly.pdbx_strand_id
1 'polypeptide(L)'
;MKLVAALAAASAAATKQSVMTLSFDERTQLREELATWRQEFGAKAQSLMPHSAETDALQRFYNNKLAIEEASRSNPDATFDYNHPYALMTPDEFKEHVLGLSFQDGLDAVLTLPSVELNVSSVKAAA
;
A
#
# COMPACT_ATOMS: atom_id res chain seq x y z
N MET A 1 9.41 -37.32 -0.48
CA MET A 1 7.92 -37.31 -0.46
C MET A 1 7.49 -35.85 -0.44
N LYS A 2 6.72 -35.40 -1.44
CA LYS A 2 6.22 -34.03 -1.57
C LYS A 2 4.82 -33.97 -0.95
N LEU A 3 4.63 -33.20 0.12
CA LEU A 3 3.31 -32.92 0.70
C LEU A 3 2.88 -31.54 0.22
N VAL A 4 1.96 -31.52 -0.75
CA VAL A 4 1.28 -30.31 -1.23
C VAL A 4 0.01 -30.18 -0.38
N ALA A 5 0.02 -29.27 0.59
CA ALA A 5 -1.18 -28.92 1.34
C ALA A 5 -1.98 -27.90 0.53
N ALA A 6 -3.09 -28.35 -0.07
CA ALA A 6 -4.08 -27.48 -0.67
C ALA A 6 -4.90 -26.82 0.45
N LEU A 7 -4.86 -25.49 0.56
CA LEU A 7 -5.75 -24.73 1.42
C LEU A 7 -6.73 -23.93 0.55
N ALA A 8 -8.01 -24.19 0.78
CA ALA A 8 -9.13 -23.70 0.00
C ALA A 8 -9.31 -22.17 0.10
N ALA A 9 -9.71 -21.57 -1.01
CA ALA A 9 -10.01 -20.15 -1.15
C ALA A 9 -11.25 -19.74 -0.33
N ALA A 10 -11.09 -18.70 0.49
CA ALA A 10 -12.19 -17.91 1.06
C ALA A 10 -11.82 -16.42 0.98
N SER A 11 -12.68 -15.64 0.35
CA SER A 11 -12.51 -14.20 0.12
C SER A 11 -12.30 -13.41 1.42
N ALA A 12 -11.24 -12.59 1.45
CA ALA A 12 -11.04 -11.38 2.25
C ALA A 12 -11.58 -11.34 3.71
N ALA A 13 -11.48 -12.44 4.43
CA ALA A 13 -11.40 -12.43 5.88
C ALA A 13 -10.05 -13.05 6.23
N ALA A 14 -9.01 -12.21 6.29
CA ALA A 14 -7.74 -12.60 6.87
C ALA A 14 -8.02 -13.12 8.28
N THR A 15 -8.07 -14.45 8.46
CA THR A 15 -7.88 -15.05 9.78
C THR A 15 -6.55 -14.48 10.24
N LYS A 16 -6.63 -13.52 11.17
CA LYS A 16 -5.52 -12.71 11.63
C LYS A 16 -4.51 -13.64 12.30
N GLN A 17 -3.63 -14.27 11.54
CA GLN A 17 -2.43 -14.87 12.11
C GLN A 17 -1.72 -13.72 12.81
N SER A 18 -1.81 -13.76 14.13
CA SER A 18 -1.13 -12.76 14.93
C SER A 18 0.34 -13.06 14.87
N VAL A 19 1.17 -12.02 14.83
CA VAL A 19 2.61 -12.18 15.07
C VAL A 19 2.87 -12.96 16.36
N MET A 20 1.96 -12.89 17.34
CA MET A 20 2.04 -13.65 18.60
C MET A 20 1.85 -15.16 18.47
N THR A 21 1.28 -15.63 17.37
CA THR A 21 1.09 -17.06 17.09
C THR A 21 2.27 -17.68 16.31
N LEU A 22 3.18 -16.84 15.80
CA LEU A 22 4.42 -17.28 15.15
C LEU A 22 5.40 -17.86 16.18
N SER A 23 6.24 -18.78 15.72
CA SER A 23 7.34 -19.32 16.52
C SER A 23 8.32 -18.22 16.96
N PHE A 24 9.17 -18.52 17.94
CA PHE A 24 10.18 -17.56 18.39
C PHE A 24 11.15 -17.17 17.26
N ASP A 25 11.55 -18.13 16.44
CA ASP A 25 12.47 -17.92 15.33
C ASP A 25 11.84 -17.05 14.24
N GLU A 26 10.60 -17.36 13.81
CA GLU A 26 9.88 -16.56 12.80
C GLU A 26 9.68 -15.10 13.25
N ARG A 27 9.33 -14.87 14.51
CA ARG A 27 9.21 -13.51 15.05
C ARG A 27 10.54 -12.77 15.09
N THR A 28 11.63 -13.48 15.35
CA THR A 28 12.97 -12.89 15.43
C THR A 28 13.45 -12.48 14.05
N GLN A 29 13.29 -13.36 13.06
CA GLN A 29 13.54 -13.02 11.66
C GLN A 29 12.69 -11.83 11.19
N LEU A 30 11.39 -11.81 11.51
CA LEU A 30 10.52 -10.70 11.15
C LEU A 30 10.96 -9.37 11.78
N ARG A 31 11.46 -9.39 13.02
CA ARG A 31 12.04 -8.21 13.68
C ARG A 31 13.31 -7.72 13.00
N GLU A 32 14.19 -8.64 12.59
CA GLU A 32 15.41 -8.29 11.87
C GLU A 32 15.08 -7.66 10.52
N GLU A 33 14.17 -8.26 9.76
CA GLU A 33 13.71 -7.70 8.48
C GLU A 33 13.06 -6.32 8.65
N LEU A 34 12.21 -6.15 9.68
CA LEU A 34 11.61 -4.85 10.01
C LEU A 34 12.68 -3.82 10.40
N ALA A 35 13.74 -4.24 11.11
CA ALA A 35 14.84 -3.36 11.46
C ALA A 35 15.63 -2.92 10.22
N THR A 36 15.93 -3.83 9.29
CA THR A 36 16.54 -3.51 7.99
C THR A 36 15.67 -2.56 7.18
N TRP A 37 14.38 -2.84 7.06
CA TRP A 37 13.44 -1.96 6.37
C TRP A 37 13.38 -0.57 7.02
N ARG A 38 13.45 -0.48 8.36
CA ARG A 38 13.49 0.80 9.07
C ARG A 38 14.78 1.59 8.80
N GLN A 39 15.90 0.93 8.53
CA GLN A 39 17.14 1.64 8.17
C GLN A 39 16.99 2.34 6.82
N GLU A 40 16.29 1.73 5.86
CA GLU A 40 16.13 2.27 4.51
C GLU A 40 14.95 3.25 4.40
N PHE A 41 13.82 2.94 5.04
CA PHE A 41 12.56 3.69 4.87
C PHE A 41 12.02 4.31 6.15
N GLY A 42 12.58 4.00 7.32
CA GLY A 42 12.00 4.37 8.61
C GLY A 42 11.74 5.86 8.77
N ALA A 43 12.66 6.72 8.31
CA ALA A 43 12.47 8.17 8.34
C ALA A 43 11.28 8.63 7.48
N LYS A 44 11.12 8.05 6.29
CA LYS A 44 10.03 8.39 5.37
C LYS A 44 8.70 7.84 5.89
N ALA A 45 8.69 6.61 6.38
CA ALA A 45 7.51 5.99 6.98
C ALA A 45 6.99 6.75 8.20
N GLN A 46 7.90 7.26 9.04
CA GLN A 46 7.54 8.05 10.21
C GLN A 46 6.92 9.42 9.87
N SER A 47 7.23 9.97 8.70
CA SER A 47 6.56 11.17 8.17
C SER A 47 5.19 10.86 7.56
N LEU A 48 4.94 9.62 7.15
CA LEU A 48 3.72 9.20 6.46
C LEU A 48 2.67 8.60 7.40
N MET A 49 3.08 8.14 8.58
CA MET A 49 2.24 7.38 9.51
C MET A 49 2.44 7.82 10.97
N PRO A 50 1.38 7.76 11.79
CA PRO A 50 1.52 7.96 13.23
C PRO A 50 2.42 6.88 13.84
N HIS A 51 3.10 7.23 14.95
CA HIS A 51 3.94 6.28 15.68
C HIS A 51 3.14 5.05 16.12
N SER A 52 3.43 3.91 15.51
CA SER A 52 2.88 2.61 15.91
C SER A 52 3.76 1.95 16.97
N ALA A 53 3.15 1.29 17.95
CA ALA A 53 3.88 0.40 18.86
C ALA A 53 4.61 -0.70 18.06
N GLU A 54 5.73 -1.21 18.59
CA GLU A 54 6.54 -2.22 17.87
C GLU A 54 5.75 -3.47 17.48
N THR A 55 4.88 -3.95 18.37
CA THR A 55 3.98 -5.08 18.10
C THR A 55 3.03 -4.81 16.94
N ASP A 56 2.52 -3.58 16.84
CA ASP A 56 1.61 -3.18 15.76
C ASP A 56 2.35 -3.08 14.43
N ALA A 57 3.56 -2.51 14.43
CA ALA A 57 4.43 -2.46 13.26
C ALA A 57 4.77 -3.87 12.74
N LEU A 58 5.10 -4.80 13.63
CA LEU A 58 5.38 -6.20 13.26
C LEU A 58 4.14 -6.89 12.69
N GLN A 59 2.97 -6.68 13.29
CA GLN A 59 1.72 -7.25 12.80
C GLN A 59 1.38 -6.71 11.39
N ARG A 60 1.55 -5.40 11.17
CA ARG A 60 1.31 -4.75 9.88
C ARG A 60 2.29 -5.26 8.81
N PHE A 61 3.58 -5.34 9.14
CA PHE A 61 4.60 -5.86 8.23
C PHE A 61 4.33 -7.31 7.84
N TYR A 62 3.97 -8.16 8.81
CA TYR A 62 3.59 -9.55 8.56
C TYR A 62 2.35 -9.66 7.64
N ASN A 63 1.29 -8.90 7.93
CA ASN A 63 0.09 -8.87 7.11
C ASN A 63 0.39 -8.44 5.67
N ASN A 64 1.31 -7.48 5.48
CA ASN A 64 1.71 -7.03 4.15
C ASN A 64 2.41 -8.15 3.37
N LYS A 65 3.35 -8.88 3.97
CA LYS A 65 4.02 -10.02 3.33
C LYS A 65 3.03 -11.10 2.88
N LEU A 66 2.03 -11.40 3.70
CA LEU A 66 0.95 -12.33 3.32
C LEU A 66 0.15 -11.82 2.12
N ALA A 67 -0.18 -10.52 2.11
CA ALA A 67 -0.89 -9.90 0.99
C ALA A 67 -0.06 -9.89 -0.31
N ILE A 68 1.26 -9.68 -0.21
CA ILE A 68 2.20 -9.77 -1.35
C ILE A 68 2.20 -11.19 -1.94
N GLU A 69 2.24 -12.22 -1.09
CA GLU A 69 2.22 -13.61 -1.54
C GLU A 69 0.90 -13.95 -2.25
N GLU A 70 -0.22 -13.52 -1.66
CA GLU A 70 -1.57 -13.67 -2.24
C GLU A 70 -1.69 -12.95 -3.60
N ALA A 71 -1.20 -11.71 -3.68
CA ALA A 71 -1.24 -10.89 -4.88
C ALA A 71 -0.35 -11.46 -5.99
N SER A 72 0.86 -11.94 -5.65
CA SER A 72 1.80 -12.57 -6.59
C SER A 72 1.23 -13.86 -7.16
N ARG A 73 0.55 -14.67 -6.34
CA ARG A 73 -0.14 -15.89 -6.80
C ARG A 73 -1.27 -15.60 -7.77
N SER A 74 -2.00 -14.51 -7.53
CA SER A 74 -3.13 -14.11 -8.36
C SER A 74 -2.72 -13.38 -9.64
N ASN A 75 -1.54 -12.77 -9.66
CA ASN A 75 -1.03 -11.95 -10.77
C ASN A 75 0.41 -12.38 -11.11
N PRO A 76 0.60 -13.47 -11.87
CA PRO A 76 1.92 -14.03 -12.15
C PRO A 76 2.82 -13.11 -13.00
N ASP A 77 2.23 -12.16 -13.74
CA ASP A 77 2.95 -11.19 -14.55
C ASP A 77 3.36 -9.92 -13.78
N ALA A 78 3.02 -9.83 -12.49
CA ALA A 78 3.30 -8.68 -11.64
C ALA A 78 4.25 -9.05 -10.50
N THR A 79 5.20 -8.16 -10.21
CA THR A 79 6.12 -8.29 -9.08
C THR A 79 5.64 -7.44 -7.92
N PHE A 80 5.42 -8.07 -6.76
CA PHE A 80 5.07 -7.41 -5.51
C PHE A 80 6.21 -7.59 -4.51
N ASP A 81 6.54 -6.54 -3.78
CA ASP A 81 7.66 -6.50 -2.87
C ASP A 81 7.41 -5.46 -1.76
N TYR A 82 8.12 -5.59 -0.63
CA TYR A 82 7.95 -4.75 0.57
C TYR A 82 9.04 -3.67 0.74
N ASN A 83 9.97 -3.54 -0.21
CA ASN A 83 11.07 -2.58 -0.25
C ASN A 83 10.59 -1.18 -0.65
N HIS A 84 9.59 -0.69 0.08
CA HIS A 84 8.96 0.60 -0.16
C HIS A 84 8.46 1.22 1.16
N PRO A 85 8.32 2.55 1.25
CA PRO A 85 7.98 3.24 2.50
C PRO A 85 6.57 2.94 3.02
N TYR A 86 5.70 2.36 2.19
CA TYR A 86 4.31 2.04 2.53
C TYR A 86 4.11 0.66 3.16
N ALA A 87 5.18 -0.09 3.46
CA ALA A 87 5.08 -1.50 3.88
C ALA A 87 4.31 -1.69 5.21
N LEU A 88 4.24 -0.66 6.04
CA LEU A 88 3.50 -0.68 7.31
C LEU A 88 2.07 -0.14 7.21
N MET A 89 1.69 0.48 6.09
CA MET A 89 0.34 1.01 5.92
C MET A 89 -0.68 -0.11 5.77
N THR A 90 -1.84 0.08 6.38
CA THR A 90 -3.02 -0.70 6.05
C THR A 90 -3.58 -0.28 4.69
N PRO A 91 -4.36 -1.14 4.02
CA PRO A 91 -5.01 -0.79 2.76
C PRO A 91 -5.89 0.47 2.86
N ASP A 92 -6.58 0.65 3.99
CA ASP A 92 -7.44 1.81 4.23
C ASP A 92 -6.63 3.10 4.34
N GLU A 93 -5.58 3.10 5.18
CA GLU A 93 -4.65 4.25 5.29
C GLU A 93 -4.02 4.56 3.92
N PHE A 94 -3.64 3.53 3.15
CA PHE A 94 -3.01 3.72 1.84
C PHE A 94 -3.98 4.35 0.84
N LYS A 95 -5.23 3.89 0.85
CA LYS A 95 -6.29 4.46 0.02
C LYS A 95 -6.53 5.93 0.36
N GLU A 96 -6.62 6.28 1.64
CA GLU A 96 -6.77 7.68 2.07
C GLU A 96 -5.59 8.54 1.63
N HIS A 97 -4.36 8.03 1.75
CA HIS A 97 -3.16 8.73 1.32
C HIS A 97 -3.15 9.02 -0.19
N VAL A 98 -3.50 8.03 -1.02
CA VAL A 98 -3.52 8.17 -2.49
C VAL A 98 -4.68 9.07 -2.96
N LEU A 99 -5.84 9.00 -2.32
CA LEU A 99 -6.98 9.86 -2.62
C LEU A 99 -6.68 11.33 -2.27
N GLY A 100 -5.97 11.58 -1.17
CA GLY A 100 -5.56 12.93 -0.76
C GLY A 100 -4.66 13.63 -1.79
N LEU A 101 -3.80 12.87 -2.48
CA LEU A 101 -2.84 13.42 -3.46
C LEU A 101 -3.49 13.71 -4.83
N SER A 102 -4.43 12.89 -5.27
CA SER A 102 -4.92 12.92 -6.66
C SER A 102 -6.01 13.95 -6.94
N PHE A 103 -6.82 14.32 -5.94
CA PHE A 103 -7.95 15.24 -6.15
C PHE A 103 -7.58 16.71 -5.97
N GLN A 104 -6.65 17.01 -5.05
CA GLN A 104 -6.20 18.39 -4.79
C GLN A 104 -5.34 18.93 -5.93
N ASP A 105 -4.38 18.15 -6.45
CA ASP A 105 -3.53 18.57 -7.57
C ASP A 105 -4.35 18.87 -8.84
N GLY A 106 -5.39 18.06 -9.11
CA GLY A 106 -6.31 18.29 -10.22
C GLY A 106 -7.18 19.55 -10.03
N LEU A 107 -7.65 19.81 -8.81
CA LEU A 107 -8.39 21.03 -8.49
C LEU A 107 -7.51 22.28 -8.58
N ASP A 108 -6.30 22.26 -8.03
CA ASP A 108 -5.35 23.36 -8.12
C ASP A 108 -4.94 23.64 -9.57
N ALA A 109 -4.74 22.60 -10.38
CA ALA A 109 -4.49 22.75 -11.81
C ALA A 109 -5.64 23.44 -12.54
N VAL A 110 -6.90 23.13 -12.21
CA VAL A 110 -8.08 23.78 -12.81
C VAL A 110 -8.25 25.22 -12.31
N LEU A 111 -8.02 25.47 -11.02
CA LEU A 111 -8.16 26.79 -10.40
C LEU A 111 -7.06 27.78 -10.82
N THR A 112 -5.90 27.27 -11.24
CA THR A 112 -4.78 28.06 -11.76
C THR A 112 -4.88 28.35 -13.26
N LEU A 113 -5.86 27.81 -13.96
CA LEU A 113 -6.08 28.15 -15.37
C LEU A 113 -6.54 29.62 -15.48
N PRO A 114 -5.89 30.44 -16.32
CA PRO A 114 -6.40 31.77 -16.62
C PRO A 114 -7.77 31.66 -17.29
N SER A 115 -8.76 32.38 -16.76
CA SER A 115 -10.08 32.50 -17.39
C SER A 115 -9.93 33.08 -18.80
N VAL A 116 -10.00 32.22 -19.81
CA VAL A 116 -10.10 32.65 -21.22
C VAL A 116 -11.58 32.90 -21.51
N GLU A 117 -11.94 34.15 -21.77
CA GLU A 117 -13.22 34.48 -22.38
C GLU A 117 -13.23 33.94 -23.82
N LEU A 118 -13.91 32.80 -24.02
CA LEU A 118 -14.12 32.27 -25.35
C LEU A 118 -15.12 33.17 -26.09
N ASN A 119 -14.62 33.97 -27.04
CA ASN A 119 -15.47 34.74 -27.96
C ASN A 119 -16.17 33.79 -28.93
N VAL A 120 -17.34 33.32 -28.52
CA VAL A 120 -18.23 32.41 -29.28
C VAL A 120 -18.84 33.03 -30.55
N SER A 121 -18.54 34.30 -30.87
CA SER A 121 -19.14 35.01 -32.00
C SER A 121 -18.54 34.66 -33.37
N SER A 122 -17.47 33.87 -33.42
CA SER A 122 -16.68 33.66 -34.66
C SER A 122 -16.97 32.35 -35.41
N VAL A 123 -17.84 31.47 -34.90
CA VAL A 123 -18.18 30.22 -35.61
C VAL A 123 -19.34 30.44 -36.56
N LYS A 124 -19.04 30.94 -37.77
CA LYS A 124 -19.96 30.83 -38.91
C LYS A 124 -19.87 29.40 -39.45
N ALA A 125 -20.90 28.59 -39.19
CA ALA A 125 -21.03 27.28 -39.83
C ALA A 125 -21.08 27.46 -41.35
N ALA A 126 -20.12 26.86 -42.06
CA ALA A 126 -20.18 26.72 -43.50
C ALA A 126 -21.20 25.61 -43.81
N ALA A 127 -22.25 25.98 -44.56
CA ALA A 127 -23.28 25.09 -45.08
C ALA A 127 -22.80 24.36 -46.34
#